data_AF-A0A4Z1PBQ4-F1
#
_entry.id   AF-A0A4Z1PBQ4-F1
#
_cell.length_a   1.000
_cell.length_b   1.000
_cell.length_c   1.000
_cell.angle_alpha   90.00
_cell.angle_beta   90.00
_cell.angle_gamma   90.00
#
_symmetry.space_group_name_H-M   'P 1'
#
loop_
_entity.id
_entity.type
_entity.pdbx_description
1 polymer ?
#
loop_
_entity_poly.entity_id
_entity_poly.type
_entity_poly.pdbx_seq_one_letter_code
_entity_poly.pdbx_strand_id
1 'polypeptide(L)'
;MRYSSTFFFASLVASMPNLVTLKSRQIMQEVTDGACKDVTFVWVRGTTETANIGSIVGAGLITAMKSKFPSLAVEGVTYNAGVMTNMRSDGADPVGVTNAKKIYEMAASKCPDTTIIGGGYSQGAAIQHKAVESLADDIKSRITAVLLFGDTKFTADGGKIKGFPPERVRTFCNGFGDLKSVTPIDTICESHAIPQLALTSTGGHLSYSSSYTPGAEWLAEKVAAAKGKPA
;
A
#
# COMPACT_ATOMS: atom_id res chain seq x y z
N MET A 1 -62.73 23.14 22.66
CA MET A 1 -62.04 21.99 22.03
C MET A 1 -60.60 22.38 21.76
N ARG A 2 -59.62 21.78 22.45
CA ARG A 2 -58.18 21.98 22.18
C ARG A 2 -57.57 20.60 21.94
N TYR A 3 -57.16 20.34 20.70
CA TYR A 3 -56.39 19.15 20.32
C TYR A 3 -54.93 19.39 20.69
N SER A 4 -54.39 18.59 21.61
CA SER A 4 -52.96 18.56 21.89
C SER A 4 -52.34 17.45 21.04
N SER A 5 -51.54 17.83 20.04
CA SER A 5 -50.79 16.89 19.20
C SER A 5 -49.48 16.53 19.89
N THR A 6 -49.34 15.27 20.31
CA THR A 6 -48.08 14.70 20.80
C THR A 6 -47.19 14.34 19.62
N PHE A 7 -46.11 15.10 19.42
CA PHE A 7 -45.03 14.73 18.51
C PHE A 7 -44.13 13.70 19.20
N PHE A 8 -44.08 12.47 18.67
CA PHE A 8 -43.07 11.48 19.03
C PHE A 8 -41.78 11.78 18.27
N PHE A 9 -40.73 12.19 18.98
CA PHE A 9 -39.36 12.20 18.45
C PHE A 9 -38.79 10.77 18.51
N ALA A 10 -38.73 10.08 17.37
CA ALA A 10 -37.94 8.86 17.25
C ALA A 10 -36.45 9.24 17.21
N SER A 11 -35.71 8.86 18.25
CA SER A 11 -34.27 9.06 18.33
C SER A 11 -33.56 7.98 17.50
N LEU A 12 -32.91 8.36 16.40
CA LEU A 12 -31.98 7.48 15.68
C LEU A 12 -30.70 7.31 16.52
N VAL A 13 -30.53 6.16 17.17
CA VAL A 13 -29.24 5.79 17.79
C VAL A 13 -28.34 5.24 16.68
N ALA A 14 -27.46 6.07 16.12
CA ALA A 14 -26.42 5.59 15.23
C ALA A 14 -25.40 4.75 16.03
N SER A 15 -25.37 3.44 15.79
CA SER A 15 -24.36 2.54 16.33
C SER A 15 -22.98 2.92 15.77
N MET A 16 -22.14 3.55 16.60
CA MET A 16 -20.75 3.80 16.25
C MET A 16 -20.00 2.45 16.30
N PRO A 17 -19.35 2.01 15.21
CA PRO A 17 -18.61 0.76 15.23
C PRO A 17 -17.45 0.85 16.24
N ASN A 18 -17.36 -0.13 17.14
CA ASN A 18 -16.26 -0.24 18.11
C ASN A 18 -14.90 -0.30 17.41
N LEU A 19 -13.86 0.27 18.04
CA LEU A 19 -12.47 0.30 17.54
C LEU A 19 -11.93 -1.09 17.16
N VAL A 20 -12.35 -2.13 17.89
CA VAL A 20 -12.01 -3.54 17.59
C VAL A 20 -12.55 -3.97 16.22
N THR A 21 -13.78 -3.59 15.89
CA THR A 21 -14.43 -3.87 14.60
C THR A 21 -13.74 -3.14 13.45
N LEU A 22 -13.29 -1.89 13.67
CA LEU A 22 -12.53 -1.13 12.68
C LEU A 22 -11.15 -1.76 12.43
N LYS A 23 -10.44 -2.15 13.50
CA LYS A 23 -9.12 -2.80 13.40
C LYS A 23 -9.19 -4.15 12.68
N SER A 24 -10.23 -4.95 12.90
CA SER A 24 -10.45 -6.22 12.20
C SER A 24 -10.67 -6.03 10.69
N ARG A 25 -11.34 -4.94 10.27
CA ARG A 25 -11.53 -4.62 8.83
C ARG A 25 -10.24 -4.20 8.13
N GLN A 26 -9.16 -3.93 8.88
CA GLN A 26 -7.85 -3.52 8.37
C GLN A 26 -6.81 -4.64 8.45
N ILE A 27 -7.24 -5.86 8.76
CA ILE A 27 -6.42 -7.07 8.66
C ILE A 27 -6.83 -7.80 7.39
N MET A 28 -5.92 -7.87 6.42
CA MET A 28 -6.11 -8.62 5.17
C MET A 28 -5.06 -9.72 5.09
N GLN A 29 -5.51 -10.97 5.07
CA GLN A 29 -4.67 -12.18 5.00
C GLN A 29 -5.26 -13.17 3.98
N GLU A 30 -5.69 -12.65 2.82
CA GLU A 30 -6.50 -13.40 1.85
C GLU A 30 -5.68 -14.46 1.08
N VAL A 31 -4.34 -14.36 1.04
CA VAL A 31 -3.45 -15.41 0.51
C VAL A 31 -3.19 -16.46 1.58
N THR A 32 -2.95 -16.05 2.83
CA THR A 32 -2.68 -16.96 3.94
C THR A 32 -3.90 -17.84 4.25
N ASP A 33 -5.05 -17.21 4.45
CA ASP A 33 -6.27 -17.87 4.96
C ASP A 33 -7.31 -18.19 3.87
N GLY A 34 -7.15 -17.60 2.68
CA GLY A 34 -8.10 -17.72 1.58
C GLY A 34 -7.71 -18.71 0.48
N ALA A 35 -8.61 -18.83 -0.49
CA ALA A 35 -8.37 -19.50 -1.77
C ALA A 35 -7.65 -18.57 -2.75
N CYS A 36 -6.91 -19.16 -3.69
CA CYS A 36 -6.21 -18.39 -4.71
C CYS A 36 -7.17 -17.51 -5.54
N LYS A 37 -6.67 -16.32 -5.89
CA LYS A 37 -7.34 -15.33 -6.72
C LYS A 37 -6.49 -15.03 -7.94
N ASP A 38 -7.10 -14.42 -8.95
CA ASP A 38 -6.45 -14.11 -10.23
C ASP A 38 -5.30 -13.10 -10.06
N VAL A 39 -5.38 -12.27 -9.02
CA VAL A 39 -4.39 -11.26 -8.66
C VAL A 39 -4.15 -11.31 -7.15
N THR A 40 -2.88 -11.31 -6.75
CA THR A 40 -2.44 -11.14 -5.37
C THR A 40 -1.74 -9.80 -5.21
N PHE A 41 -2.20 -9.00 -4.26
CA PHE A 41 -1.61 -7.73 -3.89
C PHE A 41 -0.91 -7.81 -2.53
N VAL A 42 0.42 -7.70 -2.55
CA VAL A 42 1.27 -7.65 -1.36
C VAL A 42 1.40 -6.20 -0.92
N TRP A 43 0.79 -5.84 0.20
CA TRP A 43 0.72 -4.45 0.67
C TRP A 43 1.50 -4.22 1.96
N VAL A 44 2.28 -3.14 2.02
CA VAL A 44 2.99 -2.72 3.23
C VAL A 44 2.56 -1.30 3.63
N ARG A 45 1.94 -1.19 4.81
CA ARG A 45 1.50 0.09 5.38
C ARG A 45 2.67 0.98 5.83
N GLY A 46 2.38 2.22 6.21
CA GLY A 46 3.36 3.18 6.71
C GLY A 46 3.59 3.10 8.22
N THR A 47 4.54 3.91 8.70
CA THR A 47 4.90 4.02 10.11
C THR A 47 3.71 4.41 10.99
N THR A 48 3.64 3.85 12.19
CA THR A 48 2.58 4.02 13.20
C THR A 48 1.17 3.57 12.79
N GLU A 49 0.94 3.18 11.54
CA GLU A 49 -0.36 2.70 11.11
C GLU A 49 -0.72 1.41 11.86
N THR A 50 -2.01 1.22 12.13
CA THR A 50 -2.52 0.05 12.84
C THR A 50 -2.86 -1.09 11.88
N ALA A 51 -3.07 -2.28 12.45
CA ALA A 51 -3.38 -3.51 11.70
C ALA A 51 -2.30 -3.83 10.63
N ASN A 52 -2.64 -4.39 9.48
CA ASN A 52 -1.65 -4.73 8.45
C ASN A 52 -1.82 -3.95 7.12
N ILE A 53 -2.98 -3.30 6.88
CA ILE A 53 -3.17 -2.44 5.70
C ILE A 53 -3.12 -0.94 5.97
N GLY A 54 -3.24 -0.51 7.23
CA GLY A 54 -3.29 0.91 7.57
C GLY A 54 -4.58 1.62 7.16
N SER A 55 -4.65 2.93 7.37
CA SER A 55 -5.83 3.77 7.11
C SER A 55 -5.56 4.95 6.17
N ILE A 56 -4.31 5.36 6.01
CA ILE A 56 -3.96 6.55 5.22
C ILE A 56 -4.10 6.21 3.73
N VAL A 57 -3.23 5.33 3.22
CA VAL A 57 -3.23 4.92 1.81
C VAL A 57 -3.94 3.60 1.59
N GLY A 58 -3.58 2.57 2.36
CA GLY A 58 -3.94 1.18 2.05
C GLY A 58 -5.44 0.95 1.91
N ALA A 59 -6.25 1.33 2.90
CA ALA A 59 -7.70 1.10 2.85
C ALA A 59 -8.39 1.76 1.62
N GLY A 60 -8.01 3.00 1.30
CA GLY A 60 -8.57 3.73 0.16
C GLY A 60 -8.11 3.14 -1.19
N LEU A 61 -6.81 2.85 -1.32
CA LEU A 61 -6.25 2.20 -2.50
C LEU A 61 -6.86 0.82 -2.74
N ILE A 62 -6.95 -0.02 -1.71
CA ILE A 62 -7.53 -1.37 -1.81
C ILE A 62 -8.99 -1.30 -2.25
N THR A 63 -9.75 -0.30 -1.77
CA THR A 63 -11.13 -0.07 -2.24
C THR A 63 -11.16 0.24 -3.74
N ALA A 64 -10.29 1.14 -4.21
CA ALA A 64 -10.17 1.43 -5.65
C ALA A 64 -9.72 0.19 -6.45
N MET A 65 -8.79 -0.61 -5.93
CA MET A 65 -8.33 -1.85 -6.57
C MET A 65 -9.45 -2.89 -6.68
N LYS A 66 -10.28 -3.07 -5.65
CA LYS A 66 -11.42 -4.01 -5.71
C LYS A 66 -12.45 -3.65 -6.80
N SER A 67 -12.48 -2.39 -7.24
CA SER A 67 -13.30 -1.97 -8.40
C SER A 67 -12.70 -2.36 -9.77
N LYS A 68 -11.37 -2.54 -9.84
CA LYS A 68 -10.64 -2.90 -11.06
C LYS A 68 -10.34 -4.39 -11.14
N PHE A 69 -10.27 -5.08 -10.00
CA PHE A 69 -9.93 -6.49 -9.89
C PHE A 69 -11.05 -7.27 -9.18
N PRO A 70 -11.98 -7.88 -9.92
CA PRO A 70 -13.06 -8.69 -9.33
C PRO A 70 -12.55 -9.90 -8.52
N SER A 71 -11.40 -10.45 -8.90
CA SER A 71 -10.73 -11.58 -8.25
C SER A 71 -9.37 -11.11 -7.70
N LEU A 72 -9.43 -10.35 -6.61
CA LEU A 72 -8.26 -9.82 -5.90
C LEU A 72 -8.11 -10.48 -4.52
N ALA A 73 -6.92 -10.98 -4.22
CA ALA A 73 -6.48 -11.31 -2.87
C ALA A 73 -5.54 -10.22 -2.38
N VAL A 74 -5.79 -9.64 -1.20
CA VAL A 74 -4.91 -8.70 -0.53
C VAL A 74 -4.24 -9.38 0.65
N GLU A 75 -2.91 -9.30 0.68
CA GLU A 75 -2.10 -9.76 1.81
C GLU A 75 -1.34 -8.56 2.39
N GLY A 76 -1.77 -8.12 3.58
CA GLY A 76 -1.10 -7.05 4.31
C GLY A 76 0.09 -7.59 5.10
N VAL A 77 1.25 -6.95 4.97
CA VAL A 77 2.45 -7.35 5.69
C VAL A 77 2.34 -6.97 7.17
N THR A 78 2.35 -7.98 8.03
CA THR A 78 2.37 -7.79 9.48
C THR A 78 3.78 -7.42 9.94
N TYR A 79 3.91 -6.24 10.54
CA TYR A 79 5.13 -5.74 11.17
C TYR A 79 4.78 -4.57 12.11
N ASN A 80 5.72 -4.15 12.96
CA ASN A 80 5.43 -3.19 14.04
C ASN A 80 5.19 -1.74 13.59
N ALA A 81 5.58 -1.37 12.37
CA ALA A 81 5.50 0.02 11.88
C ALA A 81 6.17 1.03 12.82
N GLY A 82 7.31 0.64 13.39
CA GLY A 82 8.02 1.45 14.38
C GLY A 82 8.71 2.65 13.75
N VAL A 83 8.75 3.76 14.49
CA VAL A 83 9.42 4.99 14.06
C VAL A 83 10.93 4.78 13.92
N MET A 84 11.54 4.08 14.89
CA MET A 84 13.00 3.90 14.96
C MET A 84 13.57 3.11 13.77
N THR A 85 12.79 2.24 13.14
CA THR A 85 13.27 1.46 12.00
C THR A 85 13.42 2.30 10.73
N ASN A 86 12.82 3.50 10.65
CA ASN A 86 13.12 4.46 9.58
C ASN A 86 14.53 5.04 9.65
N MET A 87 15.14 5.08 10.85
CA MET A 87 16.47 5.67 11.05
C MET A 87 17.61 4.72 10.68
N ARG A 88 17.28 3.49 10.27
CA ARG A 88 18.26 2.56 9.72
C ARG A 88 18.76 3.06 8.38
N SER A 89 19.96 2.64 7.99
CA SER A 89 20.56 3.04 6.70
C SER A 89 19.68 2.66 5.50
N ASP A 90 19.03 1.49 5.57
CA ASP A 90 18.07 1.01 4.59
C ASP A 90 16.66 1.59 4.76
N GLY A 91 16.40 2.39 5.80
CA GLY A 91 15.10 3.00 6.12
C GLY A 91 13.94 2.02 6.31
N ALA A 92 14.22 0.73 6.43
CA ALA A 92 13.23 -0.33 6.35
C ALA A 92 13.20 -1.15 7.65
N ASP A 93 12.00 -1.54 8.07
CA ASP A 93 11.83 -2.46 9.18
C ASP A 93 12.28 -3.87 8.77
N PRO A 94 13.29 -4.48 9.43
CA PRO A 94 13.82 -5.77 9.00
C PRO A 94 12.81 -6.92 9.13
N VAL A 95 11.88 -6.84 10.09
CA VAL A 95 10.79 -7.82 10.21
C VAL A 95 9.79 -7.61 9.08
N GLY A 96 9.48 -6.35 8.76
CA GLY A 96 8.67 -6.00 7.59
C GLY A 96 9.25 -6.54 6.29
N VAL A 97 10.54 -6.35 6.05
CA VAL A 97 11.26 -6.87 4.86
C VAL A 97 11.17 -8.39 4.79
N THR A 98 11.47 -9.06 5.91
CA THR A 98 11.41 -10.53 5.99
C THR A 98 10.01 -11.05 5.72
N ASN A 99 8.97 -10.42 6.27
CA ASN A 99 7.59 -10.89 6.11
C ASN A 99 7.04 -10.56 4.72
N ALA A 100 7.38 -9.41 4.14
CA ALA A 100 7.04 -9.09 2.75
C ALA A 100 7.65 -10.12 1.79
N LYS A 101 8.93 -10.47 1.96
CA LYS A 101 9.61 -11.51 1.18
C LYS A 101 8.88 -12.86 1.27
N LYS A 102 8.56 -13.30 2.49
CA LYS A 102 7.82 -14.55 2.72
C LYS A 102 6.45 -14.55 2.04
N ILE A 103 5.75 -13.41 2.01
CA ILE A 103 4.46 -13.29 1.34
C ILE A 103 4.61 -13.40 -0.18
N TYR A 104 5.62 -12.79 -0.78
CA TYR A 104 5.91 -12.97 -2.22
C TYR A 104 6.21 -14.43 -2.56
N GLU A 105 7.06 -15.10 -1.77
CA GLU A 105 7.39 -16.52 -1.93
C GLU A 105 6.15 -17.41 -1.73
N MET A 106 5.29 -17.09 -0.75
CA MET A 106 4.05 -17.80 -0.51
C MET A 106 3.06 -17.62 -1.65
N ALA A 107 2.87 -16.41 -2.15
CA ALA A 107 1.98 -16.15 -3.28
C ALA A 107 2.44 -16.92 -4.53
N ALA A 108 3.73 -16.94 -4.82
CA ALA A 108 4.30 -17.65 -5.95
C ALA A 108 4.16 -19.17 -5.85
N SER A 109 4.29 -19.74 -4.65
CA SER A 109 4.23 -21.19 -4.41
C SER A 109 2.80 -21.72 -4.21
N LYS A 110 2.00 -21.06 -3.37
CA LYS A 110 0.62 -21.46 -3.04
C LYS A 110 -0.36 -21.18 -4.18
N CYS A 111 -0.13 -20.11 -4.94
CA CYS A 111 -1.03 -19.67 -6.02
C CYS A 111 -0.25 -19.49 -7.33
N PRO A 112 0.19 -20.58 -7.97
CA PRO A 112 1.08 -20.51 -9.13
C PRO A 112 0.46 -19.80 -10.34
N ASP A 113 -0.87 -19.68 -10.43
CA ASP A 113 -1.55 -18.96 -11.53
C ASP A 113 -1.87 -17.50 -11.19
N THR A 114 -1.62 -17.05 -9.95
CA THR A 114 -1.90 -15.67 -9.58
C THR A 114 -0.91 -14.71 -10.22
N THR A 115 -1.42 -13.55 -10.65
CA THR A 115 -0.57 -12.41 -11.00
C THR A 115 -0.20 -11.65 -9.74
N ILE A 116 1.09 -11.56 -9.43
CA ILE A 116 1.56 -10.92 -8.20
C ILE A 116 1.88 -9.46 -8.48
N ILE A 117 1.33 -8.58 -7.66
CA ILE A 117 1.63 -7.14 -7.64
C ILE A 117 1.95 -6.70 -6.21
N GLY A 118 2.79 -5.68 -6.10
CA GLY A 118 3.27 -5.14 -4.83
C GLY A 118 2.82 -3.70 -4.61
N GLY A 119 2.75 -3.28 -3.35
CA GLY A 119 2.67 -1.87 -3.03
C GLY A 119 3.09 -1.52 -1.62
N GLY A 120 3.43 -0.25 -1.42
CA GLY A 120 3.85 0.23 -0.11
C GLY A 120 3.68 1.74 0.04
N TYR A 121 3.52 2.19 1.28
CA TYR A 121 3.41 3.61 1.64
C TYR A 121 4.47 3.98 2.69
N SER A 122 5.17 5.11 2.51
CA SER A 122 6.13 5.65 3.48
C SER A 122 7.24 4.62 3.79
N GLN A 123 7.46 4.26 5.06
CA GLN A 123 8.33 3.14 5.46
C GLN A 123 8.01 1.83 4.73
N GLY A 124 6.73 1.58 4.43
CA GLY A 124 6.29 0.42 3.66
C GLY A 124 6.84 0.40 2.23
N ALA A 125 7.09 1.57 1.64
CA ALA A 125 7.78 1.64 0.35
C ALA A 125 9.24 1.20 0.47
N ALA A 126 9.99 1.69 1.48
CA ALA A 126 11.35 1.20 1.75
C ALA A 126 11.40 -0.31 2.01
N ILE A 127 10.40 -0.85 2.72
CA ILE A 127 10.26 -2.29 2.93
C ILE A 127 10.06 -3.01 1.60
N GLN A 128 9.24 -2.49 0.68
CA GLN A 128 9.07 -3.06 -0.66
C GLN A 128 10.36 -3.05 -1.47
N HIS A 129 11.12 -1.94 -1.45
CA HIS A 129 12.45 -1.86 -2.08
C HIS A 129 13.33 -3.03 -1.62
N LYS A 130 13.53 -3.17 -0.31
CA LYS A 130 14.43 -4.19 0.25
C LYS A 130 13.89 -5.62 0.12
N ALA A 131 12.58 -5.81 0.21
CA ALA A 131 11.98 -7.12 0.00
C ALA A 131 12.20 -7.57 -1.45
N VAL A 132 11.85 -6.75 -2.44
CA VAL A 132 11.97 -7.09 -3.86
C VAL A 132 13.43 -7.25 -4.28
N GLU A 133 14.33 -6.39 -3.82
CA GLU A 133 15.79 -6.50 -4.05
C GLU A 133 16.35 -7.87 -3.62
N SER A 134 15.85 -8.42 -2.50
CA SER A 134 16.38 -9.62 -1.85
C SER A 134 15.70 -10.94 -2.24
N LEU A 135 14.74 -10.89 -3.16
CA LEU A 135 14.10 -12.08 -3.73
C LEU A 135 15.06 -12.84 -4.66
N ALA A 136 14.79 -14.12 -4.87
CA ALA A 136 15.41 -14.86 -5.95
C ALA A 136 14.81 -14.41 -7.31
N ASP A 137 15.58 -14.51 -8.39
CA ASP A 137 15.20 -13.93 -9.68
C ASP A 137 13.95 -14.59 -10.29
N ASP A 138 13.74 -15.88 -10.02
CA ASP A 138 12.52 -16.60 -10.38
C ASP A 138 11.30 -15.97 -9.69
N ILE A 139 11.36 -15.67 -8.39
CA ILE A 139 10.28 -14.99 -7.67
C ILE A 139 10.12 -13.53 -8.12
N LYS A 140 11.22 -12.77 -8.32
CA LYS A 140 11.13 -11.39 -8.85
C LYS A 140 10.42 -11.35 -10.19
N SER A 141 10.69 -12.31 -11.09
CA SER A 141 10.08 -12.37 -12.41
C SER A 141 8.57 -12.55 -12.38
N ARG A 142 8.04 -13.15 -11.30
CA ARG A 142 6.60 -13.32 -11.04
C ARG A 142 5.90 -12.02 -10.64
N ILE A 143 6.65 -11.00 -10.22
CA ILE A 143 6.10 -9.70 -9.83
C ILE A 143 5.87 -8.86 -11.09
N THR A 144 4.61 -8.53 -11.34
CA THR A 144 4.17 -7.80 -12.53
C THR A 144 4.40 -6.29 -12.38
N ALA A 145 4.12 -5.76 -11.20
CA ALA A 145 4.26 -4.32 -10.92
C ALA A 145 4.36 -4.05 -9.41
N VAL A 146 5.03 -2.96 -9.04
CA VAL A 146 5.09 -2.44 -7.67
C VAL A 146 4.67 -0.96 -7.67
N LEU A 147 3.69 -0.63 -6.83
CA LEU A 147 3.14 0.72 -6.70
C LEU A 147 3.47 1.34 -5.33
N LEU A 148 4.19 2.46 -5.33
CA LEU A 148 4.71 3.09 -4.12
C LEU A 148 4.08 4.47 -3.89
N PHE A 149 3.86 4.83 -2.63
CA PHE A 149 3.33 6.13 -2.21
C PHE A 149 4.25 6.75 -1.15
N GLY A 150 4.59 8.02 -1.30
CA GLY A 150 5.44 8.73 -0.34
C GLY A 150 6.74 7.98 -0.05
N ASP A 151 7.40 7.52 -1.12
CA ASP A 151 8.51 6.59 -1.02
C ASP A 151 9.74 7.27 -0.42
N THR A 152 10.11 6.84 0.80
CA THR A 152 11.28 7.35 1.55
C THR A 152 12.61 7.08 0.83
N LYS A 153 12.60 6.21 -0.19
CA LYS A 153 13.75 5.88 -1.04
C LYS A 153 13.67 6.48 -2.43
N PHE A 154 12.64 7.27 -2.73
CA PHE A 154 12.38 7.78 -4.08
C PHE A 154 13.62 8.45 -4.69
N THR A 155 14.16 9.50 -4.06
CA THR A 155 15.33 10.17 -4.64
C THR A 155 16.62 9.37 -4.46
N ALA A 156 16.79 8.68 -3.32
CA ALA A 156 17.98 7.89 -3.02
C ALA A 156 18.22 6.76 -4.03
N ASP A 157 17.16 6.08 -4.44
CA ASP A 157 17.21 4.96 -5.40
C ASP A 157 16.82 5.42 -6.83
N GLY A 158 16.71 6.73 -7.08
CA GLY A 158 16.45 7.31 -8.40
C GLY A 158 15.10 6.92 -9.00
N GLY A 159 14.09 6.74 -8.14
CA GLY A 159 12.72 6.36 -8.49
C GLY A 159 12.58 4.90 -8.92
N LYS A 160 13.54 4.03 -8.55
CA LYS A 160 13.62 2.64 -9.00
C LYS A 160 13.82 1.70 -7.82
N ILE A 161 13.38 0.45 -7.95
CA ILE A 161 13.80 -0.63 -7.06
C ILE A 161 15.02 -1.31 -7.70
N LYS A 162 16.12 -1.44 -6.94
CA LYS A 162 17.36 -2.01 -7.48
C LYS A 162 17.14 -3.48 -7.91
N GLY A 163 17.62 -3.81 -9.11
CA GLY A 163 17.49 -5.17 -9.65
C GLY A 163 16.06 -5.56 -10.06
N PHE A 164 15.15 -4.59 -10.19
CA PHE A 164 13.79 -4.79 -10.67
C PHE A 164 13.51 -3.87 -11.87
N PRO A 165 12.75 -4.30 -12.90
CA PRO A 165 12.56 -3.51 -14.11
C PRO A 165 11.86 -2.17 -13.82
N PRO A 166 12.46 -1.02 -14.18
CA PRO A 166 11.96 0.29 -13.79
C PRO A 166 10.56 0.59 -14.34
N GLU A 167 10.21 0.05 -15.50
CA GLU A 167 8.88 0.19 -16.09
C GLU A 167 7.77 -0.56 -15.33
N ARG A 168 8.15 -1.46 -14.41
CA ARG A 168 7.26 -2.17 -13.49
C ARG A 168 7.16 -1.49 -12.13
N VAL A 169 7.79 -0.34 -11.93
CA VAL A 169 7.68 0.47 -10.71
C VAL A 169 6.98 1.77 -11.05
N ARG A 170 6.03 2.18 -10.21
CA ARG A 170 5.48 3.53 -10.25
C ARG A 170 5.38 4.08 -8.84
N THR A 171 5.81 5.32 -8.67
CA THR A 171 5.79 6.01 -7.39
C THR A 171 4.94 7.28 -7.49
N PHE A 172 4.02 7.45 -6.55
CA PHE A 172 3.31 8.71 -6.31
C PHE A 172 3.96 9.44 -5.13
N CYS A 173 4.57 10.59 -5.43
CA CYS A 173 5.21 11.46 -4.45
C CYS A 173 4.77 12.91 -4.70
N ASN A 174 3.91 13.48 -3.85
CA ASN A 174 3.40 14.84 -4.04
C ASN A 174 4.56 15.84 -4.11
N GLY A 175 4.61 16.66 -5.16
CA GLY A 175 5.71 17.59 -5.40
C GLY A 175 6.93 17.00 -6.13
N PHE A 176 6.90 15.72 -6.50
CA PHE A 176 7.98 15.03 -7.22
C PHE A 176 7.47 14.19 -8.39
N GLY A 177 8.36 13.87 -9.33
CA GLY A 177 8.05 13.01 -10.48
C GLY A 177 6.82 13.48 -11.25
N ASP A 178 5.90 12.54 -11.53
CA ASP A 178 4.61 12.79 -12.18
C ASP A 178 3.74 13.82 -11.43
N LEU A 179 3.92 13.95 -10.11
CA LEU A 179 3.14 14.81 -9.23
C LEU A 179 3.87 16.10 -8.83
N LYS A 180 4.86 16.56 -9.61
CA LYS A 180 5.66 17.78 -9.33
C LYS A 180 4.85 19.05 -9.05
N SER A 181 3.64 19.15 -9.60
CA SER A 181 2.76 20.32 -9.41
C SER A 181 1.77 20.16 -8.25
N VAL A 182 1.75 19.00 -7.58
CA VAL A 182 0.83 18.73 -6.46
C VAL A 182 1.39 19.32 -5.17
N THR A 183 0.57 20.09 -4.48
CA THR A 183 0.87 20.66 -3.16
C THR A 183 -0.21 20.28 -2.14
N PRO A 184 0.12 20.17 -0.84
CA PRO A 184 1.44 20.32 -0.23
C PRO A 184 2.45 19.26 -0.69
N ILE A 185 3.73 19.61 -0.71
CA ILE A 185 4.84 18.72 -1.12
C ILE A 185 5.03 17.65 -0.06
N ASP A 186 5.31 16.41 -0.49
CA ASP A 186 5.79 15.34 0.39
C ASP A 186 7.32 15.36 0.49
N THR A 187 7.83 16.04 1.51
CA THR A 187 9.26 16.11 1.82
C THR A 187 9.91 14.76 2.13
N ILE A 188 9.13 13.70 2.39
CA ILE A 188 9.68 12.35 2.63
C ILE A 188 10.30 11.77 1.36
N CYS A 189 9.86 12.20 0.18
CA CYS A 189 10.42 11.72 -1.09
C CYS A 189 11.78 12.33 -1.45
N GLU A 190 12.25 13.35 -0.72
CA GLU A 190 13.50 14.06 -0.99
C GLU A 190 14.74 13.32 -0.43
N SER A 191 15.86 13.33 -1.17
CA SER A 191 17.14 12.69 -0.77
C SER A 191 17.80 13.31 0.47
N HIS A 192 17.37 14.51 0.88
CA HIS A 192 17.93 15.26 2.00
C HIS A 192 17.17 15.10 3.30
N ALA A 193 16.22 14.16 3.39
CA ALA A 193 15.64 13.78 4.65
C ALA A 193 16.74 13.21 5.56
N ILE A 194 17.36 14.09 6.35
CA ILE A 194 18.11 13.74 7.55
C ILE A 194 17.23 12.72 8.30
N PRO A 195 17.79 11.67 8.94
CA PRO A 195 16.99 10.67 9.66
C PRO A 195 15.93 11.26 10.60
N GLN A 196 16.10 12.50 11.09
CA GLN A 196 15.08 13.26 11.83
C GLN A 196 13.97 13.91 10.97
N LEU A 197 14.24 14.39 9.75
CA LEU A 197 13.24 14.98 8.84
C LEU A 197 12.34 13.94 8.17
N ALA A 198 12.80 12.67 8.09
CA ALA A 198 11.94 11.54 7.74
C ALA A 198 10.79 11.30 8.74
N LEU A 199 10.78 12.01 9.87
CA LEU A 199 9.73 11.95 10.91
C LEU A 199 8.76 13.13 10.86
N THR A 200 9.07 14.18 10.10
CA THR A 200 8.16 15.32 9.91
C THR A 200 7.29 15.06 8.69
N SER A 201 6.27 14.21 8.87
CA SER A 201 5.24 14.01 7.85
C SER A 201 4.56 15.34 7.54
N THR A 202 4.76 15.83 6.33
CA THR A 202 4.07 17.02 5.82
C THR A 202 2.63 16.67 5.44
N GLY A 203 1.79 17.69 5.25
CA GLY A 203 0.45 17.47 4.69
C GLY A 203 0.48 16.72 3.36
N GLY A 204 1.56 16.88 2.57
CA GLY A 204 1.77 16.18 1.30
C GLY A 204 1.91 14.68 1.49
N HIS A 205 2.65 14.27 2.51
CA HIS A 205 2.85 12.86 2.86
C HIS A 205 1.56 12.16 3.30
N LEU A 206 0.57 12.91 3.79
CA LEU A 206 -0.70 12.36 4.28
C LEU A 206 -1.83 12.43 3.25
N SER A 207 -1.58 12.95 2.03
CA SER A 207 -2.62 13.30 1.05
C SER A 207 -2.43 12.63 -0.31
N TYR A 208 -2.67 11.30 -0.37
CA TYR A 208 -2.56 10.52 -1.60
C TYR A 208 -3.88 10.11 -2.24
N SER A 209 -5.03 10.55 -1.71
CA SER A 209 -6.35 10.07 -2.14
C SER A 209 -6.64 10.26 -3.63
N SER A 210 -6.17 11.36 -4.23
CA SER A 210 -6.27 11.62 -5.68
C SER A 210 -5.47 10.62 -6.53
N SER A 211 -4.49 9.93 -5.95
CA SER A 211 -3.63 8.95 -6.61
C SER A 211 -4.14 7.51 -6.51
N TYR A 212 -5.20 7.24 -5.74
CA TYR A 212 -5.71 5.87 -5.54
C TYR A 212 -6.27 5.28 -6.84
N THR A 213 -7.17 6.01 -7.53
CA THR A 213 -7.73 5.55 -8.80
C THR A 213 -6.68 5.44 -9.91
N PRO A 214 -5.84 6.47 -10.16
CA PRO A 214 -4.74 6.35 -11.13
C PRO A 214 -3.78 5.21 -10.84
N GLY A 215 -3.50 4.94 -9.56
CA GLY A 215 -2.66 3.81 -9.14
C GLY A 215 -3.30 2.46 -9.41
N ALA A 216 -4.58 2.30 -9.07
CA ALA A 216 -5.34 1.08 -9.35
C ALA A 216 -5.47 0.82 -10.86
N GLU A 217 -5.67 1.88 -11.66
CA GLU A 217 -5.73 1.79 -13.13
C GLU A 217 -4.40 1.36 -13.73
N TRP A 218 -3.30 1.99 -13.31
CA TRP A 218 -1.97 1.60 -13.78
C TRP A 218 -1.63 0.15 -13.43
N LEU A 219 -1.98 -0.32 -12.23
CA LEU A 219 -1.82 -1.73 -11.87
C LEU A 219 -2.67 -2.63 -12.78
N ALA A 220 -3.92 -2.24 -13.07
CA ALA A 220 -4.80 -3.01 -13.95
C ALA A 220 -4.26 -3.12 -15.38
N GLU A 221 -3.72 -2.03 -15.92
CA GLU A 221 -3.03 -2.01 -17.22
C GLU A 221 -1.84 -2.97 -17.23
N LYS A 222 -0.99 -2.95 -16.19
CA LYS A 222 0.15 -3.87 -16.07
C LYS A 222 -0.27 -5.33 -15.99
N VAL A 223 -1.32 -5.64 -15.21
CA VAL A 223 -1.87 -6.99 -15.11
C VAL A 223 -2.49 -7.45 -16.45
N ALA A 224 -3.23 -6.58 -17.14
CA ALA A 224 -3.83 -6.91 -18.44
C ALA A 224 -2.76 -7.21 -19.50
N ALA A 225 -1.72 -6.37 -19.56
CA ALA A 225 -0.57 -6.56 -20.44
C ALA A 225 0.17 -7.87 -20.15
N ALA A 226 0.39 -8.20 -18.87
CA ALA A 226 1.03 -9.46 -18.48
C ALA A 226 0.21 -10.71 -18.84
N LYS A 227 -1.13 -10.59 -18.88
CA LYS A 227 -2.06 -11.67 -19.29
C LYS A 227 -2.31 -11.72 -20.80
N GLY A 228 -1.66 -10.86 -21.59
CA GLY A 228 -1.82 -10.83 -23.05
C GLY A 228 -3.19 -10.31 -23.53
N LYS A 229 -3.97 -9.60 -22.69
CA LYS A 229 -5.21 -8.94 -23.10
C LYS A 229 -4.89 -7.47 -23.41
N PRO A 230 -5.21 -6.94 -24.63
CA PRO A 230 -5.21 -5.49 -24.83
C PRO A 230 -6.26 -4.86 -23.89
N ALA A 231 -5.85 -3.76 -23.25
CA ALA A 231 -6.63 -3.01 -22.26
C ALA A 231 -7.97 -2.51 -22.81
#